data_AF-A0A2D4Q5P4-F1
#
_entry.id   AF-A0A2D4Q5P4-F1
#
_cell.length_a   1.000
_cell.length_b   1.000
_cell.length_c   1.000
_cell.angle_alpha   90.00
_cell.angle_beta   90.00
_cell.angle_gamma   90.00
#
_symmetry.space_group_name_H-M   'P 1'
#
loop_
_entity.id
_entity.type
_entity.pdbx_description
1 polymer ?
#
loop_
_entity_poly.entity_id
_entity_poly.type
_entity_poly.pdbx_seq_one_letter_code
_entity_poly.pdbx_strand_id
1 'polypeptide(L)'
;YMGRYDGIYKVVKYWPEIGKCGFLVWRYLLRRDDAEPAPWTTEGIERSKKLGLSLQYPEGYWEAMANKEKKDKVKKQPVKQEQMEQSNGNQKRPINDDNIKQPTNTAKMMKLSDGGKGEAFQLTQQQQWLIQEDSPNQKLWDEVLKFLKEGPNFLKKLEQSFMCICCQELVYQPVTTECLHNVCKSCLQRSFRAEVFTCPACRHDLGKGYTMVPNKILQTLLDQFFPGYSKGR
;
A
#
# COMPACT_ATOMS: atom_id res chain seq x y z
N TYR A 1 4.13 -16.60 3.93
CA TYR A 1 4.74 -16.33 2.62
C TYR A 1 5.31 -17.62 2.08
N MET A 2 4.97 -18.00 0.86
CA MET A 2 5.49 -19.21 0.22
C MET A 2 6.73 -18.81 -0.60
N GLY A 3 7.89 -19.35 -0.22
CA GLY A 3 9.14 -19.18 -0.98
C GLY A 3 9.37 -20.37 -1.90
N ARG A 4 9.97 -20.13 -3.07
CA ARG A 4 10.45 -21.16 -4.00
C ARG A 4 11.88 -20.83 -4.40
N TYR A 5 12.76 -21.83 -4.36
CA TYR A 5 14.14 -21.70 -4.84
C TYR A 5 14.16 -21.85 -6.37
N ASP A 6 14.64 -20.82 -7.07
CA ASP A 6 14.58 -20.72 -8.54
C ASP A 6 15.94 -20.97 -9.24
N GLY A 7 16.97 -21.30 -8.46
CA GLY A 7 18.33 -21.58 -8.93
C GLY A 7 19.31 -20.44 -8.72
N ILE A 8 20.52 -20.62 -9.25
CA ILE A 8 21.64 -19.68 -9.15
C ILE A 8 21.57 -18.59 -10.23
N TYR A 9 21.90 -17.36 -9.83
CA TYR A 9 21.96 -16.19 -10.72
C TYR A 9 23.31 -15.49 -10.60
N LYS A 10 23.72 -14.82 -11.67
CA LYS A 10 24.88 -13.91 -11.69
C LYS A 10 24.45 -12.49 -12.00
N VAL A 11 25.15 -11.52 -11.39
CA VAL A 11 25.01 -10.10 -11.71
C VAL A 11 25.74 -9.82 -13.02
N VAL A 12 25.01 -9.35 -14.02
CA VAL A 12 25.55 -8.99 -15.34
C VAL A 12 25.98 -7.53 -15.38
N LYS A 13 25.19 -6.65 -14.76
CA LYS A 13 25.43 -5.21 -14.72
C LYS A 13 24.80 -4.63 -13.46
N TYR A 14 25.40 -3.58 -12.91
CA TYR A 14 24.80 -2.77 -11.86
C TYR A 14 24.97 -1.28 -12.17
N TRP A 15 23.99 -0.46 -11.78
CA TRP A 15 24.03 1.00 -12.00
C TRP A 15 23.17 1.73 -10.97
N PRO A 16 23.52 2.97 -10.62
CA PRO A 16 22.65 3.83 -9.81
C PRO A 16 21.50 4.39 -10.65
N GLU A 17 20.30 4.47 -10.06
CA GLU A 17 19.11 5.08 -10.65
C GLU A 17 18.32 5.82 -9.55
N ILE A 18 17.63 6.91 -9.89
CA ILE A 18 16.67 7.51 -8.97
C ILE A 18 15.41 6.63 -8.97
N GLY A 19 15.16 5.94 -7.87
CA GLY A 19 14.01 5.05 -7.72
C GLY A 19 12.68 5.83 -7.81
N LYS A 20 11.56 5.10 -7.89
CA LYS A 20 10.22 5.74 -7.89
C LYS A 20 9.99 6.63 -6.67
N CYS A 21 10.59 6.27 -5.54
CA CYS A 21 10.61 7.03 -4.30
C CYS A 21 11.67 8.14 -4.24
N GLY A 22 12.33 8.49 -5.36
CA GLY A 22 13.27 9.62 -5.47
C GLY A 22 14.61 9.49 -4.75
N PHE A 23 14.84 8.38 -4.07
CA PHE A 23 16.14 8.04 -3.51
C PHE A 23 17.02 7.38 -4.56
N LEU A 24 18.34 7.55 -4.42
CA LEU A 24 19.32 6.79 -5.17
C LEU A 24 19.18 5.30 -4.82
N VAL A 25 18.88 4.47 -5.81
CA VAL A 25 18.84 3.01 -5.68
C VAL A 25 19.85 2.38 -6.62
N TRP A 26 20.52 1.34 -6.16
CA TRP A 26 21.37 0.51 -7.01
C TRP A 26 20.52 -0.59 -7.64
N ARG A 27 20.49 -0.62 -8.97
CA ARG A 27 19.86 -1.71 -9.72
C ARG A 27 20.90 -2.72 -10.15
N TYR A 28 20.49 -3.99 -10.12
CA TYR A 28 21.29 -5.12 -10.55
C TYR A 28 20.50 -5.87 -11.64
N LEU A 29 21.12 -6.07 -12.79
CA LEU A 29 20.61 -6.97 -13.81
C LEU A 29 21.13 -8.37 -13.51
N LEU A 30 20.24 -9.28 -13.12
CA LEU A 30 20.58 -10.67 -12.86
C LEU A 30 20.23 -11.53 -14.08
N ARG A 31 21.13 -12.44 -14.44
CA ARG A 31 20.85 -13.51 -15.42
C ARG A 31 20.97 -14.85 -14.71
N ARG A 32 20.04 -15.76 -15.00
CA ARG A 32 20.09 -17.13 -14.49
C ARG A 32 21.34 -17.83 -15.04
N ASP A 33 22.06 -18.52 -14.15
CA ASP A 33 23.29 -19.23 -14.47
C ASP A 33 23.32 -20.54 -13.68
N ASP A 34 22.36 -21.40 -14.00
CA ASP A 34 22.12 -22.66 -13.32
C ASP A 34 21.87 -23.72 -14.40
N ALA A 35 22.54 -24.87 -14.26
CA ALA A 35 22.46 -25.97 -15.20
C ALA A 35 21.08 -26.65 -15.18
N GLU A 36 20.39 -26.59 -14.04
CA GLU A 36 19.07 -27.19 -13.91
C GLU A 36 17.99 -26.30 -14.52
N PRO A 37 16.95 -26.85 -15.14
CA PRO A 37 15.89 -26.06 -15.77
C PRO A 37 15.14 -25.22 -14.74
N ALA A 38 14.71 -24.03 -15.13
CA ALA A 38 13.97 -23.14 -14.24
C ALA A 38 12.62 -23.78 -13.83
N PRO A 39 12.16 -23.67 -12.57
CA PRO A 39 10.99 -24.43 -12.08
C PRO A 39 9.66 -24.17 -12.80
N TRP A 40 9.56 -23.09 -13.58
CA TRP A 40 8.36 -22.74 -14.37
C TRP A 40 8.44 -23.15 -15.84
N THR A 41 9.55 -23.71 -16.31
CA THR A 41 9.63 -24.30 -17.65
C THR A 41 9.02 -25.70 -17.64
N THR A 42 8.63 -26.21 -18.81
CA THR A 42 8.09 -27.56 -18.96
C THR A 42 9.04 -28.61 -18.36
N GLU A 43 10.34 -28.51 -18.66
CA GLU A 43 11.41 -29.37 -18.14
C GLU A 43 11.53 -29.27 -16.60
N GLY A 44 11.47 -28.05 -16.05
CA GLY A 44 11.55 -27.82 -14.61
C GLY A 44 10.35 -28.37 -13.85
N ILE A 45 9.15 -28.29 -14.44
CA ILE A 45 7.92 -28.87 -13.88
C ILE A 45 8.01 -30.40 -13.85
N GLU A 46 8.45 -31.02 -14.94
CA GLU A 46 8.65 -32.48 -15.00
C GLU A 46 9.72 -32.94 -14.01
N ARG A 47 10.85 -32.24 -13.92
CA ARG A 47 11.89 -32.52 -12.93
C ARG A 47 11.36 -32.44 -11.51
N SER A 48 10.58 -31.40 -11.19
CA SER A 48 9.99 -31.22 -9.86
C SER A 48 9.04 -32.35 -9.49
N LYS A 49 8.22 -32.80 -10.45
CA LYS A 49 7.35 -33.98 -10.28
C LYS A 49 8.17 -35.25 -10.08
N LYS A 50 9.21 -35.46 -10.90
CA LYS A 50 10.10 -36.63 -10.83
C LYS A 50 10.82 -36.72 -9.48
N LEU A 51 11.20 -35.58 -8.91
CA LEU A 51 11.84 -35.49 -7.59
C LEU A 51 10.84 -35.47 -6.43
N GLY A 52 9.53 -35.50 -6.69
CA GLY A 52 8.50 -35.48 -5.64
C GLY A 52 8.50 -34.19 -4.81
N LEU A 53 9.00 -33.07 -5.36
CA LEU A 53 9.08 -31.81 -4.63
C LEU A 53 7.69 -31.24 -4.40
N SER A 54 7.37 -30.99 -3.13
CA SER A 54 6.08 -30.45 -2.69
C SER A 54 6.29 -29.27 -1.74
N LEU A 55 5.25 -28.45 -1.62
CA LEU A 55 5.25 -27.31 -0.71
C LEU A 55 5.46 -27.78 0.73
N GLN A 56 6.56 -27.33 1.34
CA GLN A 56 6.90 -27.65 2.72
C GLN A 56 6.27 -26.62 3.65
N TYR A 57 5.63 -27.11 4.71
CA TYR A 57 5.06 -26.29 5.76
C TYR A 57 5.84 -26.50 7.06
N PRO A 58 5.99 -25.46 7.90
CA PRO A 58 6.56 -25.62 9.24
C PRO A 58 5.74 -26.61 10.08
N GLU A 59 6.41 -27.23 11.04
CA GLU A 59 5.76 -28.09 12.02
C GLU A 59 4.63 -27.36 12.77
N GLY A 60 3.52 -28.03 13.04
CA GLY A 60 2.33 -27.43 13.67
C GLY A 60 1.47 -26.53 12.78
N TYR A 61 1.87 -26.26 11.52
CA TYR A 61 1.09 -25.41 10.60
C TYR A 61 -0.33 -25.94 10.36
N TRP A 62 -0.47 -27.23 10.10
CA TRP A 62 -1.77 -27.86 9.82
C TRP A 62 -2.71 -27.82 11.04
N GLU A 63 -2.17 -27.98 12.24
CA GLU A 63 -2.92 -27.89 13.50
C GLU A 63 -3.42 -26.47 13.73
N ALA A 64 -2.56 -25.47 13.53
CA ALA A 64 -2.94 -24.06 13.61
C ALA A 64 -4.04 -23.70 12.60
N MET A 65 -3.94 -24.20 11.36
CA MET A 65 -4.97 -24.00 10.32
C MET A 65 -6.29 -24.69 10.68
N ALA A 66 -6.26 -25.93 11.15
CA ALA A 66 -7.46 -26.66 11.57
C ALA A 66 -8.14 -25.98 12.78
N ASN A 67 -7.36 -25.46 13.73
CA ASN A 67 -7.88 -24.72 14.87
C ASN A 67 -8.51 -23.38 14.44
N LYS A 68 -7.94 -22.70 13.45
CA LYS A 68 -8.51 -21.50 12.85
C LYS A 68 -9.83 -21.79 12.15
N GLU A 69 -9.91 -22.85 11.34
CA GLU A 69 -11.16 -23.26 10.68
C GLU A 69 -12.25 -23.66 11.68
N LYS A 70 -11.89 -24.35 12.77
CA LYS A 70 -12.83 -24.66 13.85
C LYS A 70 -13.34 -23.37 14.52
N LYS A 71 -12.45 -22.41 14.79
CA LYS A 71 -12.81 -21.11 15.36
C LYS A 71 -13.69 -20.27 14.43
N ASP A 72 -13.48 -20.36 13.12
CA ASP A 72 -14.29 -19.69 12.10
C ASP A 72 -15.64 -20.40 11.85
N LYS A 73 -15.70 -21.73 12.00
CA LYS A 73 -16.95 -22.51 11.97
C LYS A 73 -17.83 -22.27 13.21
N VAL A 74 -17.22 -22.10 14.39
CA VAL A 74 -17.94 -21.71 15.62
C VAL A 74 -18.55 -20.31 15.50
N LYS A 75 -17.94 -19.41 14.72
CA LYS A 75 -18.52 -18.08 14.41
C LYS A 75 -19.63 -18.09 13.34
N LYS A 76 -19.90 -19.22 12.67
CA LYS A 76 -20.78 -19.31 11.48
C LYS A 76 -21.96 -20.29 11.61
N GLN A 77 -22.36 -20.71 12.81
CA GLN A 77 -23.61 -21.47 12.99
C GLN A 77 -24.81 -20.60 13.40
N PRO A 78 -26.04 -21.00 13.00
CA PRO A 78 -27.10 -20.09 12.59
C PRO A 78 -28.22 -19.93 13.62
N VAL A 79 -28.83 -18.75 13.67
CA VAL A 79 -30.17 -18.57 14.23
C VAL A 79 -31.18 -19.07 13.18
N LYS A 80 -31.84 -20.20 13.46
CA LYS A 80 -33.07 -20.68 12.78
C LYS A 80 -34.24 -20.40 13.72
N GLN A 81 -35.50 -20.19 13.35
CA GLN A 81 -36.27 -20.00 12.11
C GLN A 81 -37.72 -19.75 12.60
N GLU A 82 -38.54 -18.98 11.89
CA GLU A 82 -39.98 -19.30 11.80
C GLU A 82 -40.55 -18.81 10.46
N GLN A 83 -41.35 -19.67 9.85
CA GLN A 83 -41.88 -19.60 8.48
C GLN A 83 -43.30 -19.00 8.47
N MET A 84 -43.70 -18.32 7.38
CA MET A 84 -45.03 -18.50 6.79
C MET A 84 -45.08 -18.03 5.33
N GLU A 85 -46.07 -18.55 4.62
CA GLU A 85 -46.13 -18.88 3.19
C GLU A 85 -46.67 -17.79 2.23
N GLN A 86 -46.30 -17.97 0.96
CA GLN A 86 -47.05 -17.77 -0.31
C GLN A 86 -47.72 -16.41 -0.67
N SER A 87 -47.34 -15.81 -1.81
CA SER A 87 -48.07 -15.97 -3.10
C SER A 87 -47.63 -15.01 -4.23
N ASN A 88 -47.75 -15.56 -5.45
CA ASN A 88 -47.66 -15.08 -6.85
C ASN A 88 -47.56 -13.59 -7.26
N GLY A 89 -46.83 -13.36 -8.38
CA GLY A 89 -47.06 -12.24 -9.29
C GLY A 89 -46.03 -12.09 -10.43
N ASN A 90 -46.35 -12.65 -11.61
CA ASN A 90 -45.64 -12.47 -12.90
C ASN A 90 -45.62 -11.00 -13.38
N GLN A 91 -44.56 -10.55 -14.09
CA GLN A 91 -44.61 -10.12 -15.51
C GLN A 91 -43.28 -9.50 -16.04
N LYS A 92 -43.11 -9.59 -17.36
CA LYS A 92 -41.93 -9.32 -18.21
C LYS A 92 -41.90 -7.87 -18.76
N ARG A 93 -40.69 -7.25 -18.78
CA ARG A 93 -40.00 -6.40 -19.82
C ARG A 93 -40.76 -5.19 -20.48
N PRO A 94 -40.11 -4.27 -21.25
CA PRO A 94 -38.72 -3.74 -21.30
C PRO A 94 -38.63 -2.18 -21.38
N ILE A 95 -37.38 -1.68 -21.36
CA ILE A 95 -36.76 -0.46 -21.93
C ILE A 95 -37.66 0.62 -22.58
N ASN A 96 -37.43 1.88 -22.20
CA ASN A 96 -37.30 3.00 -23.15
C ASN A 96 -36.30 4.07 -22.67
N ASP A 97 -35.59 4.59 -23.66
CA ASP A 97 -34.55 5.62 -23.68
C ASP A 97 -35.19 7.02 -23.66
N ASP A 98 -34.56 7.99 -22.97
CA ASP A 98 -34.66 9.43 -23.31
C ASP A 98 -33.66 10.27 -22.48
N ASN A 99 -32.45 10.40 -23.05
CA ASN A 99 -31.70 11.64 -23.29
C ASN A 99 -31.98 12.90 -22.43
N ILE A 100 -31.06 13.27 -21.51
CA ILE A 100 -30.82 14.67 -21.11
C ILE A 100 -29.31 14.97 -21.00
N LYS A 101 -28.93 16.06 -21.68
CA LYS A 101 -27.61 16.62 -21.99
C LYS A 101 -26.79 17.00 -20.74
N GLN A 102 -25.52 16.62 -20.71
CA GLN A 102 -24.50 17.18 -19.81
C GLN A 102 -23.73 18.32 -20.50
N PRO A 103 -23.48 19.45 -19.82
CA PRO A 103 -22.49 20.42 -20.25
C PRO A 103 -21.18 20.30 -19.47
N THR A 104 -20.09 20.48 -20.23
CA THR A 104 -18.90 21.29 -19.90
C THR A 104 -17.72 20.72 -19.08
N ASN A 105 -16.57 20.89 -19.72
CA ASN A 105 -15.26 21.33 -19.23
C ASN A 105 -14.16 20.27 -19.08
N THR A 106 -13.38 20.25 -20.16
CA THR A 106 -12.05 19.70 -20.39
C THR A 106 -11.08 19.97 -19.25
N ALA A 107 -10.62 18.89 -18.61
CA ALA A 107 -9.47 18.93 -17.70
C ALA A 107 -8.19 19.13 -18.51
N LYS A 108 -7.52 20.27 -18.28
CA LYS A 108 -6.26 20.64 -18.93
C LYS A 108 -5.11 19.91 -18.23
N MET A 109 -4.53 18.94 -18.93
CA MET A 109 -3.31 18.22 -18.58
C MET A 109 -2.13 19.20 -18.56
N MET A 110 -1.49 19.44 -17.41
CA MET A 110 -0.25 20.24 -17.34
C MET A 110 0.96 19.36 -17.60
N LYS A 111 1.66 19.68 -18.69
CA LYS A 111 2.96 19.15 -19.12
C LYS A 111 4.06 19.55 -18.14
N LEU A 112 5.00 18.62 -17.92
CA LEU A 112 6.31 18.91 -17.33
C LEU A 112 7.09 19.87 -18.24
N SER A 113 7.65 20.92 -17.65
CA SER A 113 8.73 21.70 -18.24
C SER A 113 9.98 21.65 -17.38
N ASP A 114 11.08 21.60 -18.11
CA ASP A 114 12.47 21.41 -17.74
C ASP A 114 13.08 22.53 -16.87
N GLY A 115 14.24 22.23 -16.28
CA GLY A 115 14.95 23.00 -15.28
C GLY A 115 15.14 24.49 -15.61
N GLY A 116 14.44 25.33 -14.87
CA GLY A 116 14.74 26.75 -14.69
C GLY A 116 14.99 27.01 -13.21
N LYS A 117 15.82 27.99 -12.87
CA LYS A 117 16.03 28.49 -11.50
C LYS A 117 14.66 28.75 -10.85
N GLY A 118 14.17 27.76 -10.11
CA GLY A 118 12.81 27.76 -9.60
C GLY A 118 12.70 28.68 -8.39
N GLU A 119 11.74 29.59 -8.43
CA GLU A 119 11.28 30.24 -7.21
C GLU A 119 10.91 29.16 -6.18
N ALA A 120 11.23 29.40 -4.91
CA ALA A 120 10.94 28.45 -3.84
C ALA A 120 9.42 28.16 -3.79
N PHE A 121 9.06 26.91 -3.48
CA PHE A 121 7.67 26.54 -3.27
C PHE A 121 7.08 27.37 -2.13
N GLN A 122 5.95 28.02 -2.37
CA GLN A 122 5.29 28.87 -1.39
C GLN A 122 4.17 28.10 -0.69
N LEU A 123 4.31 27.94 0.62
CA LEU A 123 3.26 27.37 1.46
C LEU A 123 2.17 28.41 1.74
N THR A 124 0.91 27.99 1.73
CA THR A 124 -0.19 28.84 2.20
C THR A 124 -0.11 29.03 3.72
N GLN A 125 -0.69 30.11 4.23
CA GLN A 125 -0.72 30.37 5.68
C GLN A 125 -1.37 29.21 6.46
N GLN A 126 -2.40 28.59 5.88
CA GLN A 126 -3.08 27.44 6.46
C GLN A 126 -2.17 26.20 6.50
N GLN A 127 -1.42 25.92 5.43
CA GLN A 127 -0.45 24.82 5.41
C GLN A 127 0.63 25.01 6.48
N GLN A 128 1.16 26.23 6.62
CA GLN A 128 2.16 26.54 7.64
C GLN A 128 1.63 26.28 9.05
N TRP A 129 0.40 26.72 9.35
CA TRP A 129 -0.23 26.48 10.65
C TRP A 129 -0.47 25.00 10.91
N LEU A 130 -1.06 24.27 9.94
CA LEU A 130 -1.31 22.83 10.09
C LEU A 130 -0.01 22.04 10.27
N ILE A 131 1.08 22.42 9.60
CA ILE A 131 2.39 21.77 9.77
C ILE A 131 2.91 21.96 11.20
N GLN A 132 2.75 23.15 11.79
CA GLN A 132 3.13 23.40 13.19
C GLN A 132 2.29 22.60 14.18
N GLU A 133 1.01 22.40 13.90
CA GLU A 133 0.10 21.61 14.75
C GLU A 133 0.34 20.09 14.64
N ASP A 134 0.97 19.61 13.57
CA ASP A 134 1.33 18.20 13.37
C ASP A 134 2.58 17.80 14.20
N SER A 135 2.52 18.06 15.50
CA SER A 135 3.63 17.89 16.45
C SER A 135 4.31 16.51 16.42
N PRO A 136 3.62 15.36 16.22
CA PRO A 136 4.30 14.06 16.14
C PRO A 136 5.24 13.95 14.92
N ASN A 137 4.98 14.72 13.86
CA ASN A 137 5.78 14.72 12.64
C ASN A 137 6.74 15.91 12.56
N GLN A 138 6.91 16.72 13.61
CA GLN A 138 7.70 17.97 13.53
C GLN A 138 9.10 17.75 12.94
N LYS A 139 9.83 16.72 13.38
CA LYS A 139 11.16 16.39 12.85
C LYS A 139 11.13 16.06 11.36
N LEU A 140 10.12 15.29 10.92
CA LEU A 140 9.95 14.93 9.51
C LEU A 140 9.59 16.16 8.67
N TRP A 141 8.72 17.03 9.18
CA TRP A 141 8.40 18.30 8.54
C TRP A 141 9.63 19.21 8.42
N ASP A 142 10.43 19.36 9.47
CA ASP A 142 11.68 20.15 9.42
C ASP A 142 12.65 19.63 8.35
N GLU A 143 12.72 18.32 8.15
CA GLU A 143 13.51 17.70 7.07
C GLU A 143 12.92 17.98 5.69
N VAL A 144 11.60 17.84 5.54
CA VAL A 144 10.88 18.06 4.27
C VAL A 144 10.95 19.53 3.83
N LEU A 145 10.80 20.47 4.77
CA LEU A 145 10.76 21.92 4.49
C LEU A 145 12.10 22.44 3.97
N LYS A 146 13.22 21.74 4.19
CA LYS A 146 14.53 22.07 3.57
C LYS A 146 14.48 22.03 2.05
N PHE A 147 13.53 21.29 1.47
CA PHE A 147 13.34 21.15 0.02
C PHE A 147 12.44 22.24 -0.59
N LEU A 148 11.90 23.19 0.18
CA LEU A 148 11.06 24.28 -0.36
C LEU A 148 11.79 25.07 -1.45
N LYS A 149 13.11 25.28 -1.30
CA LYS A 149 13.96 25.95 -2.29
C LYS A 149 14.05 25.23 -3.64
N GLU A 150 13.61 23.98 -3.74
CA GLU A 150 13.58 23.21 -4.99
C GLU A 150 12.31 23.47 -5.82
N GLY A 151 11.46 24.42 -5.40
CA GLY A 151 10.30 24.86 -6.17
C GLY A 151 9.34 23.71 -6.46
N PRO A 152 8.94 23.47 -7.72
CA PRO A 152 8.01 22.38 -8.06
C PRO A 152 8.46 20.98 -7.62
N ASN A 153 9.77 20.74 -7.48
CA ASN A 153 10.28 19.43 -7.03
C ASN A 153 10.02 19.15 -5.54
N PHE A 154 9.66 20.18 -4.76
CA PHE A 154 9.25 20.04 -3.36
C PHE A 154 8.13 19.02 -3.19
N LEU A 155 7.09 19.06 -4.03
CA LEU A 155 5.96 18.13 -3.93
C LEU A 155 6.39 16.67 -4.11
N LYS A 156 7.37 16.43 -4.97
CA LYS A 156 7.94 15.08 -5.15
C LYS A 156 8.68 14.61 -3.90
N LYS A 157 9.44 15.49 -3.24
CA LYS A 157 10.13 15.18 -1.97
C LYS A 157 9.15 14.96 -0.82
N LEU A 158 8.08 15.75 -0.78
CA LEU A 158 7.00 15.62 0.19
C LEU A 158 6.28 14.27 0.04
N GLU A 159 5.87 13.92 -1.19
CA GLU A 159 5.18 12.65 -1.49
C GLU A 159 6.02 11.45 -1.01
N GLN A 160 7.32 11.49 -1.25
CA GLN A 160 8.26 10.43 -0.88
C GLN A 160 8.43 10.28 0.63
N SER A 161 8.47 11.41 1.33
CA SER A 161 8.67 11.45 2.79
C SER A 161 7.45 10.89 3.55
N PHE A 162 6.26 10.99 2.97
CA PHE A 162 5.01 10.46 3.52
C PHE A 162 4.51 9.21 2.78
N MET A 163 5.38 8.51 2.07
CA MET A 163 5.04 7.24 1.41
C MET A 163 4.89 6.11 2.45
N CYS A 164 3.78 5.40 2.41
CA CYS A 164 3.54 4.27 3.30
C CYS A 164 4.40 3.07 2.87
N ILE A 165 5.24 2.56 3.77
CA ILE A 165 6.13 1.41 3.52
C ILE A 165 5.39 0.12 3.15
N CYS A 166 4.12 -0.01 3.54
CA CYS A 166 3.33 -1.22 3.30
C CYS A 166 2.74 -1.29 1.91
N CYS A 167 2.13 -0.20 1.43
CA CYS A 167 1.46 -0.16 0.12
C CYS A 167 2.29 0.55 -0.95
N GLN A 168 3.39 1.23 -0.58
CA GLN A 168 4.24 1.99 -1.49
C GLN A 168 3.51 3.13 -2.22
N GLU A 169 2.48 3.68 -1.57
CA GLU A 169 1.72 4.83 -2.05
C GLU A 169 1.71 5.91 -0.96
N LEU A 170 1.39 7.16 -1.33
CA LEU A 170 1.23 8.26 -0.37
C LEU A 170 0.25 7.85 0.72
N VAL A 171 0.61 8.05 1.99
CA VAL A 171 -0.16 7.54 3.12
C VAL A 171 -1.60 8.09 3.13
N TYR A 172 -2.56 7.21 3.38
CA TYR A 172 -3.98 7.55 3.50
C TYR A 172 -4.55 7.07 4.84
N GLN A 173 -5.31 7.93 5.50
CA GLN A 173 -5.67 7.82 6.91
C GLN A 173 -4.44 7.44 7.75
N PRO A 174 -3.40 8.29 7.75
CA PRO A 174 -2.12 7.98 8.40
C PRO A 174 -2.32 7.75 9.88
N VAL A 175 -1.72 6.69 10.41
CA VAL A 175 -1.44 6.53 11.83
C VAL A 175 0.01 6.91 12.02
N THR A 176 0.26 8.00 12.75
CA THR A 176 1.60 8.36 13.22
C THR A 176 1.88 7.56 14.48
N THR A 177 2.81 6.62 14.40
CA THR A 177 3.14 5.70 15.49
C THR A 177 3.95 6.40 16.59
N GLU A 178 3.98 5.83 17.80
CA GLU A 178 4.83 6.34 18.90
C GLU A 178 6.34 6.34 18.57
N CYS A 179 6.75 5.46 17.64
CA CYS A 179 8.10 5.45 17.06
C CYS A 179 8.26 6.40 15.86
N LEU A 180 7.36 7.37 15.70
CA LEU A 180 7.38 8.49 14.73
C LEU A 180 7.37 8.09 13.24
N HIS A 181 6.76 6.95 12.91
CA HIS A 181 6.55 6.54 11.51
C HIS A 181 5.08 6.63 11.11
N ASN A 182 4.83 7.03 9.85
CA ASN A 182 3.49 7.18 9.28
C ASN A 182 3.12 5.95 8.43
N VAL A 183 2.01 5.29 8.76
CA VAL A 183 1.52 4.10 8.05
C VAL A 183 0.02 4.24 7.83
N CYS A 184 -0.51 3.79 6.67
CA CYS A 184 -1.96 3.82 6.44
C CYS A 184 -2.66 2.98 7.52
N LYS A 185 -3.76 3.48 8.08
CA LYS A 185 -4.56 2.73 9.07
C LYS A 185 -4.91 1.32 8.57
N SER A 186 -5.37 1.21 7.32
CA SER A 186 -5.74 -0.07 6.70
C SER A 186 -4.56 -1.04 6.57
N CYS A 187 -3.36 -0.53 6.30
CA CYS A 187 -2.12 -1.32 6.23
C CYS A 187 -1.71 -1.82 7.62
N LEU A 188 -1.72 -0.95 8.63
CA LEU A 188 -1.37 -1.34 10.00
C LEU A 188 -2.39 -2.34 10.58
N GLN A 189 -3.69 -2.13 10.31
CA GLN A 189 -4.76 -3.10 10.64
C GLN A 189 -4.56 -4.46 9.97
N ARG A 190 -4.05 -4.50 8.73
CA ARG A 190 -3.74 -5.76 8.05
C ARG A 190 -2.57 -6.49 8.73
N SER A 191 -1.53 -5.76 9.16
CA SER A 191 -0.41 -6.31 9.93
C SER A 191 -0.89 -6.95 11.24
N PHE A 192 -1.72 -6.22 12.01
CA PHE A 192 -2.22 -6.70 13.30
C PHE A 192 -3.16 -7.91 13.16
N ARG A 193 -3.98 -7.95 12.09
CA ARG A 193 -4.79 -9.14 11.76
C ARG A 193 -3.96 -10.38 11.43
N ALA A 194 -2.72 -10.20 10.97
CA ALA A 194 -1.76 -11.26 10.73
C ALA A 194 -0.90 -11.56 11.98
N GLU A 195 -1.30 -11.06 13.16
CA GLU A 195 -0.60 -11.22 14.44
C GLU A 195 0.81 -10.62 14.47
N VAL A 196 1.07 -9.63 13.61
CA VAL A 196 2.31 -8.85 13.59
C VAL A 196 2.05 -7.47 14.21
N PHE A 197 2.50 -7.30 15.46
CA PHE A 197 2.25 -6.12 16.30
C PHE A 197 3.41 -5.11 16.34
N THR A 198 4.35 -5.22 15.40
CA THR A 198 5.48 -4.30 15.28
C THR A 198 5.23 -3.24 14.21
N CYS A 199 5.83 -2.06 14.36
CA CYS A 199 5.87 -1.02 13.33
C CYS A 199 6.46 -1.57 12.02
N PRO A 200 5.75 -1.46 10.88
CA PRO A 200 6.26 -1.95 9.59
C PRO A 200 7.53 -1.25 9.08
N ALA A 201 7.81 -0.04 9.55
CA ALA A 201 8.96 0.75 9.10
C ALA A 201 10.25 0.40 9.88
N CYS A 202 10.20 0.40 11.22
CA CYS A 202 11.39 0.23 12.06
C CYS A 202 11.37 -1.01 12.97
N ARG A 203 10.29 -1.80 12.95
CA ARG A 203 10.10 -3.01 13.77
C ARG A 203 9.97 -2.77 15.29
N HIS A 204 9.84 -1.52 15.73
CA HIS A 204 9.45 -1.19 17.11
C HIS A 204 8.17 -1.94 17.51
N ASP A 205 8.13 -2.51 18.72
CA ASP A 205 6.95 -3.22 19.21
C ASP A 205 5.86 -2.23 19.63
N LEU A 206 4.71 -2.28 18.95
CA LEU A 206 3.56 -1.44 19.26
C LEU A 206 2.61 -2.12 20.26
N GLY A 207 2.73 -3.43 20.44
CA GLY A 207 1.88 -4.23 21.32
C GLY A 207 0.48 -4.53 20.76
N LYS A 208 -0.14 -5.59 21.29
CA LYS A 208 -1.48 -6.06 20.87
C LYS A 208 -2.60 -5.05 21.15
N GLY A 209 -2.45 -4.24 22.20
CA GLY A 209 -3.42 -3.25 22.64
C GLY A 209 -3.29 -1.88 21.98
N TYR A 210 -2.44 -1.73 20.96
CA TYR A 210 -2.17 -0.44 20.33
C TYR A 210 -3.45 0.19 19.73
N THR A 211 -3.73 1.45 20.11
CA THR A 211 -4.88 2.19 19.58
C THR A 211 -4.48 2.95 18.31
N MET A 212 -5.01 2.52 17.17
CA MET A 212 -4.73 3.14 15.87
C MET A 212 -5.58 4.40 15.64
N VAL A 213 -5.14 5.53 16.16
CA VAL A 213 -5.77 6.84 15.95
C VAL A 213 -5.22 7.49 14.67
N PRO A 214 -6.07 7.81 13.67
CA PRO A 214 -5.62 8.53 12.48
C PRO A 214 -5.21 9.97 12.80
N ASN A 215 -4.07 10.39 12.27
CA ASN A 215 -3.60 11.75 12.28
C ASN A 215 -4.37 12.57 11.23
N LYS A 216 -5.41 13.28 11.68
CA LYS A 216 -6.29 14.08 10.81
C LYS A 216 -5.60 15.34 10.27
N ILE A 217 -4.62 15.88 10.99
CA ILE A 217 -3.87 17.07 10.57
C ILE A 217 -3.03 16.70 9.35
N LEU A 218 -2.24 15.63 9.46
CA LEU A 218 -1.47 15.11 8.33
C LEU A 218 -2.37 14.73 7.15
N GLN A 219 -3.51 14.06 7.38
CA GLN A 219 -4.47 13.78 6.31
C GLN A 219 -4.92 15.05 5.58
N THR A 220 -5.29 16.08 6.33
CA THR A 220 -5.73 17.37 5.77
C THR A 220 -4.64 18.04 4.94
N LEU A 221 -3.39 18.03 5.43
CA LEU A 221 -2.24 18.56 4.69
C LEU A 221 -2.02 17.82 3.38
N LEU A 222 -2.05 16.48 3.39
CA LEU A 222 -1.85 15.68 2.19
C LEU A 222 -2.97 15.89 1.16
N ASP A 223 -4.22 16.05 1.61
CA ASP A 223 -5.33 16.40 0.71
C ASP A 223 -5.17 17.80 0.09
N GLN A 224 -4.57 18.76 0.82
CA GLN A 224 -4.26 20.10 0.30
C GLN A 224 -3.10 20.08 -0.70
N PHE A 225 -2.04 19.32 -0.43
CA PHE A 225 -0.88 19.21 -1.33
C PHE A 225 -1.16 18.34 -2.56
N PHE A 226 -2.01 17.32 -2.42
CA PHE A 226 -2.31 16.35 -3.49
C PHE A 226 -3.83 16.15 -3.66
N PRO A 227 -4.58 17.16 -4.12
CA PRO A 227 -6.03 17.06 -4.23
C PRO A 227 -6.49 15.82 -5.03
N GLY A 228 -7.33 15.00 -4.40
CA GLY A 228 -7.93 13.82 -5.03
C GLY A 228 -7.10 12.54 -4.95
N TYR A 229 -5.90 12.53 -4.33
CA TYR A 229 -5.10 11.31 -4.15
C TYR A 229 -5.81 10.24 -3.31
N SER A 230 -6.73 10.68 -2.44
CA SER A 230 -7.53 9.85 -1.54
C SER A 230 -8.73 9.17 -2.23
N LYS A 231 -9.03 9.49 -3.50
CA LYS A 231 -10.17 8.91 -4.20
C LYS A 231 -9.99 7.40 -4.41
N GLY A 232 -10.89 6.61 -3.83
CA GLY A 232 -10.92 5.14 -3.98
C GLY A 232 -9.92 4.38 -3.10
N ARG A 233 -9.33 5.03 -2.09
CA ARG A 233 -8.33 4.48 -1.17
C ARG A 233 -8.90 4.07 0.19
#